data_AF-A0A399I3Y4-F1
#
_entry.id   AF-A0A399I3Y4-F1
#
_cell.length_a   1.000
_cell.length_b   1.000
_cell.length_c   1.000
_cell.angle_alpha   90.00
_cell.angle_beta   90.00
_cell.angle_gamma   90.00
#
_symmetry.space_group_name_H-M   'P 1'
#
loop_
_entity.id
_entity.type
_entity.pdbx_description
1 polymer ?
#
loop_
_entity_poly.entity_id
_entity_poly.type
_entity_poly.pdbx_seq_one_letter_code
_entity_poly.pdbx_strand_id
1 'polypeptide(L)'
;MKVIWSEKIDTVLSCGQPLFQIGINNWALTKEDALLVLDKLLEIQVPILGGDVYHKNGETFHSNYDNWYCDQIEGELNSDYVTRSIDVARQYIINYQVETSNTVYFALIPE
;
A
#
# COMPACT_ATOMS: atom_id res chain seq x y z
N MET A 1 13.52 -15.13 4.59
CA MET A 1 12.24 -14.40 4.49
C MET A 1 11.57 -14.87 3.21
N LYS A 2 10.28 -15.18 3.20
CA LYS A 2 9.58 -15.56 1.96
C LYS A 2 9.44 -14.29 1.11
N VAL A 3 9.87 -14.33 -0.15
CA VAL A 3 9.65 -13.24 -1.10
C VAL A 3 8.15 -13.21 -1.44
N ILE A 4 7.54 -12.04 -1.29
CA ILE A 4 6.13 -11.77 -1.52
C ILE A 4 5.94 -11.19 -2.92
N TRP A 5 6.58 -10.05 -3.22
CA TRP A 5 6.51 -9.38 -4.51
C TRP A 5 7.84 -9.53 -5.27
N SER A 6 8.91 -9.01 -4.69
CA SER A 6 10.29 -9.15 -5.15
C SER A 6 11.23 -8.68 -4.04
N GLU A 7 12.51 -9.07 -4.07
CA GLU A 7 13.46 -8.63 -3.03
C GLU A 7 13.52 -7.09 -2.90
N LYS A 8 13.46 -6.38 -4.03
CA LYS A 8 13.52 -4.91 -4.07
C LYS A 8 12.27 -4.28 -3.45
N ILE A 9 11.08 -4.78 -3.81
CA ILE A 9 9.78 -4.28 -3.33
C ILE A 9 9.58 -4.65 -1.86
N ASP A 10 9.87 -5.90 -1.49
CA ASP A 10 9.71 -6.40 -0.13
C ASP A 10 10.62 -5.65 0.85
N THR A 11 11.84 -5.27 0.43
CA THR A 11 12.74 -4.43 1.25
C THR A 11 12.09 -3.09 1.62
N VAL A 12 11.29 -2.53 0.71
CA VAL A 12 10.59 -1.26 0.94
C VAL A 12 9.34 -1.48 1.81
N LEU A 13 8.51 -2.46 1.48
CA LEU A 13 7.23 -2.72 2.17
C LEU A 13 7.39 -3.33 3.57
N SER A 14 8.49 -4.04 3.83
CA SER A 14 8.72 -4.74 5.11
C SER A 14 8.95 -3.86 6.33
N CYS A 15 8.91 -2.53 6.18
CA CYS A 15 8.84 -1.62 7.32
C CYS A 15 7.48 -1.66 8.04
N GLY A 16 6.42 -2.16 7.38
CA GLY A 16 5.10 -2.35 7.98
C GLY A 16 4.97 -3.62 8.84
N GLN A 17 3.81 -3.78 9.46
CA GLN A 17 3.48 -5.00 10.21
C GLN A 17 2.98 -6.08 9.26
N PRO A 18 3.49 -7.31 9.33
CA PRO A 18 3.12 -8.34 8.37
C PRO A 18 1.67 -8.83 8.59
N LEU A 19 0.94 -9.01 7.50
CA LEU A 19 -0.45 -9.51 7.50
C LEU A 19 -0.56 -11.04 7.35
N PHE A 20 0.55 -11.78 7.41
CA PHE A 20 0.55 -13.23 7.23
C PHE A 20 -0.34 -13.97 8.24
N GLN A 21 -0.52 -13.40 9.43
CA GLN A 21 -1.34 -14.01 10.50
C GLN A 21 -2.81 -14.14 10.11
N ILE A 22 -3.27 -13.31 9.17
CA ILE A 22 -4.63 -13.33 8.63
C ILE A 22 -4.67 -13.89 7.20
N GLY A 23 -3.59 -14.55 6.75
CA GLY A 23 -3.51 -15.21 5.44
C GLY A 23 -3.17 -14.30 4.26
N ILE A 24 -2.76 -13.05 4.52
CA ILE A 24 -2.45 -12.07 3.47
C ILE A 24 -0.93 -11.93 3.34
N ASN A 25 -0.42 -12.15 2.13
CA ASN A 25 0.99 -11.93 1.84
C ASN A 25 1.21 -10.44 1.52
N ASN A 26 1.20 -9.59 2.56
CA ASN A 26 1.54 -8.17 2.46
C ASN A 26 1.88 -7.60 3.85
N TRP A 27 2.15 -6.30 3.91
CA TRP A 27 2.39 -5.55 5.15
C TRP A 27 1.36 -4.43 5.32
N ALA A 28 0.90 -4.25 6.55
CA ALA A 28 0.09 -3.14 7.02
C ALA A 28 1.00 -1.98 7.43
N LEU A 29 0.92 -0.89 6.68
CA LEU A 29 1.70 0.33 6.87
C LEU A 29 0.86 1.37 7.62
N THR A 30 1.49 2.13 8.51
CA THR A 30 0.86 3.35 9.02
C THR A 30 0.66 4.36 7.88
N LYS A 31 -0.12 5.42 8.12
CA LYS A 31 -0.28 6.49 7.12
C LYS A 31 1.06 7.10 6.75
N GLU A 32 1.89 7.38 7.74
CA GLU A 32 3.23 7.95 7.55
C GLU A 32 4.15 7.00 6.78
N ASP A 33 4.19 5.72 7.16
CA ASP A 33 5.01 4.72 6.47
C ASP A 33 4.55 4.50 5.03
N ALA A 34 3.24 4.47 4.79
CA ALA A 34 2.70 4.28 3.45
C ALA A 34 3.13 5.42 2.52
N LEU A 35 3.11 6.67 2.99
CA LEU A 35 3.57 7.82 2.20
C LEU A 35 5.08 7.74 1.90
N LEU A 36 5.90 7.37 2.88
CA LEU A 36 7.35 7.18 2.67
C LEU A 36 7.65 6.01 1.71
N VAL A 37 6.86 4.95 1.79
CA VAL A 37 6.96 3.80 0.88
C VAL A 37 6.61 4.22 -0.54
N LEU A 38 5.55 5.02 -0.75
CA LEU A 38 5.19 5.52 -2.08
C LEU A 38 6.33 6.31 -2.72
N ASP A 39 7.04 7.15 -1.96
CA ASP A 39 8.21 7.87 -2.46
C ASP A 39 9.33 6.92 -2.89
N LYS A 40 9.63 5.89 -2.08
CA LYS A 40 10.63 4.86 -2.42
C LYS A 40 10.23 4.05 -3.66
N LEU A 41 8.95 3.67 -3.78
CA LEU A 41 8.44 2.92 -4.93
C LEU A 41 8.54 3.74 -6.22
N LEU A 42 8.27 5.05 -6.15
CA LEU A 42 8.50 5.98 -7.24
C LEU A 42 9.98 6.04 -7.65
N GLU A 43 10.90 6.15 -6.70
CA GLU A 43 12.35 6.13 -6.97
C GLU A 43 12.80 4.85 -7.68
N ILE A 44 12.19 3.71 -7.31
CA ILE A 44 12.51 2.42 -7.90
C ILE A 44 11.68 2.04 -9.14
N GLN A 45 10.83 2.97 -9.62
CA GLN A 45 9.96 2.84 -10.79
C GLN A 45 8.96 1.69 -10.70
N VAL A 46 8.31 1.54 -9.55
CA VAL A 46 7.29 0.52 -9.30
C VAL A 46 5.91 1.18 -9.22
N PRO A 47 4.97 0.83 -10.12
CA PRO A 47 3.61 1.34 -10.06
C PRO A 47 2.79 0.67 -8.94
N ILE A 48 1.65 1.29 -8.61
CA ILE A 48 0.69 0.78 -7.61
C ILE A 48 -0.66 0.50 -8.27
N LEU A 49 -1.04 -0.77 -8.37
CA LEU A 49 -2.36 -1.17 -8.85
C LEU A 49 -3.47 -0.73 -7.89
N GLY A 50 -3.19 -0.66 -6.59
CA GLY A 50 -4.19 -0.30 -5.60
C GLY A 50 -3.74 -0.52 -4.17
N GLY A 51 -4.71 -0.69 -3.28
CA GLY A 51 -4.44 -1.08 -1.92
C GLY A 51 -5.69 -1.27 -1.08
N ASP A 52 -5.50 -1.94 0.05
CA ASP A 52 -6.53 -2.28 1.01
C ASP A 52 -6.32 -1.53 2.32
N VAL A 53 -7.40 -1.24 3.03
CA VAL A 53 -7.37 -0.62 4.36
C VAL A 53 -7.73 -1.63 5.44
N TYR A 54 -7.01 -1.54 6.55
CA TYR A 54 -7.16 -2.39 7.72
C TYR A 54 -7.32 -1.54 8.98
N HIS A 55 -8.01 -2.07 9.96
CA HIS A 55 -7.91 -1.63 11.34
C HIS A 55 -7.29 -2.74 12.18
N LYS A 56 -6.79 -2.38 13.36
CA LYS A 56 -6.22 -3.34 14.30
C LYS A 56 -7.07 -3.41 15.57
N ASN A 57 -7.50 -4.61 15.95
CA ASN A 57 -8.19 -4.87 17.22
C ASN A 57 -7.30 -5.75 18.10
N GLY A 58 -6.71 -5.16 19.15
CA GLY A 58 -5.64 -5.80 19.90
C GLY A 58 -4.43 -6.08 19.00
N GLU A 59 -4.08 -7.36 18.83
CA GLU A 59 -2.97 -7.78 17.95
C GLU A 59 -3.41 -8.25 16.56
N THR A 60 -4.72 -8.30 16.29
CA THR A 60 -5.25 -8.86 15.03
C THR A 60 -5.65 -7.75 14.07
N PHE A 61 -5.22 -7.88 12.82
CA PHE A 61 -5.64 -7.01 11.72
C PHE A 61 -6.98 -7.48 11.15
N HIS A 62 -7.81 -6.53 10.77
CA HIS A 62 -9.09 -6.76 10.15
C HIS A 62 -9.26 -5.81 8.98
N SER A 63 -9.59 -6.34 7.79
CA SER A 63 -9.98 -5.49 6.67
C SER A 63 -11.22 -4.70 7.07
N ASN A 64 -11.26 -3.43 6.74
CA ASN A 64 -12.49 -2.63 6.81
C ASN A 64 -13.23 -2.60 5.47
N TYR A 65 -12.75 -3.36 4.48
CA TYR A 65 -13.27 -3.48 3.11
C TYR A 65 -13.11 -2.23 2.23
N ASP A 66 -12.54 -1.15 2.76
CA ASP A 66 -12.17 0.00 1.94
C ASP A 66 -10.91 -0.31 1.14
N ASN A 67 -10.91 0.09 -0.12
CA ASN A 67 -9.81 -0.11 -1.04
C ASN A 67 -9.83 0.98 -2.11
N TRP A 68 -8.73 1.07 -2.86
CA TRP A 68 -8.65 1.84 -4.09
C TRP A 68 -7.96 1.02 -5.15
N TYR A 69 -8.16 1.41 -6.40
CA TYR A 69 -7.50 0.80 -7.54
C TYR A 69 -7.11 1.88 -8.56
N CYS A 70 -6.12 1.57 -9.38
CA CYS A 70 -5.59 2.43 -10.41
C CYS A 70 -5.03 1.56 -11.54
N ASP A 71 -5.87 1.17 -12.50
CA ASP A 71 -5.42 0.39 -13.65
C ASP A 71 -4.53 1.23 -14.57
N GLN A 72 -3.57 0.59 -15.24
CA GLN A 72 -2.83 1.20 -16.34
C GLN A 72 -3.79 1.53 -17.49
N ILE A 73 -3.69 2.75 -18.04
CA ILE A 73 -4.51 3.16 -19.18
C ILE A 73 -3.93 2.57 -20.47
N GLU A 74 -4.79 2.16 -21.40
CA GLU A 74 -4.35 1.63 -22.69
C GLU A 74 -3.48 2.65 -23.43
N GLY A 75 -2.25 2.24 -23.78
CA GLY A 75 -1.28 3.10 -24.46
C GLY A 75 -0.51 4.05 -23.54
N GLU A 76 -0.75 4.03 -22.22
CA GLU A 76 0.01 4.80 -21.24
C GLU A 76 1.44 4.29 -21.11
N LEU A 77 2.41 5.20 -21.14
CA LEU A 77 3.80 4.86 -20.87
C LEU A 77 3.93 4.36 -19.43
N ASN A 78 4.75 3.35 -19.21
CA ASN A 78 4.94 2.79 -17.87
C ASN A 78 5.40 3.85 -16.85
N SER A 79 6.25 4.80 -17.24
CA SER A 79 6.67 5.92 -16.38
C SER A 79 5.53 6.85 -15.98
N ASP A 80 4.58 7.08 -16.88
CA ASP A 80 3.40 7.91 -16.62
C ASP A 80 2.45 7.17 -15.68
N TYR A 81 2.29 5.86 -15.89
CA TYR A 81 1.53 4.99 -15.01
C TYR A 81 2.12 4.92 -13.60
N VAL A 82 3.44 4.77 -13.46
CA VAL A 82 4.13 4.83 -12.15
C VAL A 82 3.79 6.14 -11.45
N THR A 83 3.95 7.28 -12.13
CA THR A 83 3.69 8.59 -11.53
C THR A 83 2.23 8.73 -11.11
N ARG A 84 1.29 8.42 -12.01
CA ARG A 84 -0.15 8.55 -11.78
C ARG A 84 -0.65 7.62 -10.68
N SER A 85 -0.22 6.36 -10.68
CA SER A 85 -0.64 5.39 -9.67
C SER A 85 -0.15 5.75 -8.26
N ILE A 86 1.09 6.23 -8.15
CA ILE A 86 1.63 6.75 -6.89
C ILE A 86 0.83 7.97 -6.41
N ASP A 87 0.47 8.90 -7.31
CA ASP A 87 -0.34 10.07 -6.95
C ASP A 87 -1.76 9.70 -6.51
N VAL A 88 -2.40 8.75 -7.19
CA VAL A 88 -3.73 8.22 -6.80
C VAL A 88 -3.65 7.60 -5.40
N ALA A 89 -2.67 6.73 -5.15
CA ALA A 89 -2.48 6.12 -3.84
C ALA A 89 -2.20 7.16 -2.74
N ARG A 90 -1.33 8.14 -3.03
CA ARG A 90 -0.99 9.23 -2.11
C ARG A 90 -2.21 10.06 -1.75
N GLN A 91 -3.02 10.45 -2.75
CA GLN A 91 -4.25 11.21 -2.53
C GLN A 91 -5.26 10.42 -1.69
N TYR A 92 -5.44 9.13 -1.99
CA TYR A 92 -6.33 8.28 -1.20
C TYR A 92 -5.88 8.26 0.28
N ILE A 93 -4.62 7.95 0.54
CA ILE A 93 -4.06 7.85 1.90
C ILE A 93 -4.15 9.19 2.65
N ILE A 94 -3.81 10.31 2.01
CA ILE A 94 -3.88 11.65 2.62
C ILE A 94 -5.32 12.00 2.99
N ASN A 95 -6.27 11.72 2.10
CA ASN A 95 -7.67 12.10 2.28
C ASN A 95 -8.46 11.08 3.12
N TYR A 96 -7.90 9.89 3.37
CA TYR A 96 -8.56 8.88 4.19
C TYR A 96 -8.74 9.40 5.62
N GLN A 97 -10.00 9.61 6.00
CA GLN A 97 -10.39 10.11 7.30
C GLN A 97 -10.43 8.96 8.30
N VAL A 98 -9.86 9.21 9.48
CA VAL A 98 -9.83 8.23 10.55
C VAL A 98 -10.74 8.75 11.65
N GLU A 99 -11.72 7.96 12.05
CA GLU A 99 -12.49 8.25 13.26
C GLU A 99 -11.53 8.30 14.45
N THR A 100 -11.68 9.30 15.32
CA THR A 100 -10.69 9.72 16.34
C THR A 100 -10.22 8.63 17.31
N SER A 101 -10.87 7.47 17.35
CA SER A 101 -10.55 6.31 18.19
C SER A 101 -9.91 5.13 17.46
N ASN A 102 -9.82 5.14 16.14
CA ASN A 102 -9.30 4.03 15.35
C ASN A 102 -7.93 4.36 14.77
N THR A 103 -7.04 3.38 14.70
CA THR A 103 -5.83 3.47 13.87
C THR A 103 -6.05 2.61 12.65
N VAL A 104 -5.88 3.19 11.46
CA VAL A 104 -5.96 2.46 10.20
C VAL A 104 -4.58 2.23 9.62
N TYR A 105 -4.48 1.17 8.83
CA TYR A 105 -3.27 0.73 8.16
C TYR A 105 -3.56 0.45 6.70
N PHE A 106 -2.56 0.63 5.85
CA PHE A 106 -2.67 0.48 4.41
C PHE A 106 -1.78 -0.68 3.94
N ALA A 107 -2.32 -1.56 3.11
CA ALA A 107 -1.53 -2.51 2.35
C ALA A 107 -1.49 -2.06 0.90
N LEU A 108 -0.31 -1.75 0.38
CA LEU A 108 -0.13 -1.33 -1.00
C LEU A 108 -0.01 -2.56 -1.90
N ILE A 109 -0.60 -2.52 -3.09
CA ILE A 109 -0.53 -3.57 -4.11
C ILE A 109 0.33 -3.03 -5.26
N PRO A 110 1.64 -3.37 -5.30
CA PRO A 110 2.52 -3.05 -6.42
C PRO A 110 2.19 -3.89 -7.66
N GLU A 111 2.51 -3.39 -8.85
CA GLU A 111 2.37 -4.10 -10.13
C GLU A 111 3.71 -4.28 -10.86
#